data_AF-A0A4V1V1K2-F1
#
_entry.id   AF-A0A4V1V1K2-F1
#
_cell.length_a   1.000
_cell.length_b   1.000
_cell.length_c   1.000
_cell.angle_alpha   90.00
_cell.angle_beta   90.00
_cell.angle_gamma   90.00
#
_symmetry.space_group_name_H-M   'P 1'
#
loop_
_entity.id
_entity.type
_entity.pdbx_description
1 polymer ?
#
loop_
_entity_poly.entity_id
_entity_poly.type
_entity_poly.pdbx_seq_one_letter_code
_entity_poly.pdbx_strand_id
1 'polypeptide(L)' 'MSLTLPQACRDWLDRVNAVMMHDWCIDAEDAGWSDADILRYWRFDETPEEFVEWFAEKYELIRFERWG' A
#
# COMPACT_ATOMS: atom_id res chain seq x y z
N MET A 1 17.61 10.95 6.30
CA MET A 1 16.62 11.71 7.11
C MET A 1 15.31 10.95 6.98
N SER A 2 14.84 10.27 8.02
CA SER A 2 13.48 9.70 8.01
C SER A 2 12.48 10.83 8.08
N LEU A 3 11.49 10.82 7.19
CA LEU A 3 10.40 11.79 7.24
C LEU A 3 9.40 11.26 8.26
N THR A 4 9.05 12.07 9.25
CA THR A 4 7.98 11.68 10.17
C THR A 4 6.65 11.77 9.42
N LEU A 5 6.06 10.62 9.10
CA LEU A 5 4.73 10.54 8.50
C LEU A 5 3.67 11.20 9.43
N PRO A 6 2.65 11.89 8.91
CA PRO A 6 1.47 12.27 9.70
C PRO A 6 0.75 11.04 10.26
N GLN A 7 0.04 11.17 11.38
CA GLN A 7 -0.72 10.04 11.95
C GLN A 7 -1.75 9.49 10.98
N ALA A 8 -2.53 10.36 10.33
CA ALA A 8 -3.51 9.94 9.33
C ALA A 8 -2.87 9.21 8.13
N CYS A 9 -1.62 9.55 7.78
CA CYS A 9 -0.87 8.86 6.74
C CYS A 9 -0.44 7.44 7.19
N ARG A 10 -0.05 7.28 8.47
CA ARG A 10 0.23 5.96 9.05
C ARG A 10 -1.03 5.10 9.12
N ASP A 11 -2.16 5.65 9.55
CA ASP A 11 -3.42 4.91 9.65
C ASP A 11 -3.88 4.44 8.25
N TRP A 12 -3.67 5.28 7.23
CA TRP A 12 -3.88 4.92 5.83
C TRP A 12 -2.93 3.80 5.38
N LEU A 13 -1.63 3.91 5.69
CA LEU A 13 -0.62 2.91 5.33
C LEU A 13 -0.90 1.54 5.97
N ASP A 14 -1.29 1.52 7.24
CA ASP A 14 -1.64 0.28 7.95
C ASP A 14 -2.80 -0.43 7.25
N ARG A 15 -3.77 0.33 6.73
CA ARG A 15 -4.88 -0.23 5.97
C ARG A 15 -4.44 -0.74 4.61
N VAL A 16 -3.60 0.01 3.88
CA VAL A 16 -3.00 -0.42 2.61
C VAL A 16 -2.24 -1.74 2.78
N ASN A 17 -1.37 -1.83 3.78
CA ASN A 17 -0.61 -3.04 4.10
C ASN A 17 -1.52 -4.23 4.41
N ALA A 18 -2.60 -4.02 5.16
CA ALA A 18 -3.56 -5.08 5.46
C ALA A 18 -4.24 -5.63 4.20
N VAL A 19 -4.60 -4.76 3.25
CA VAL A 19 -5.22 -5.16 1.97
C VAL A 19 -4.20 -5.86 1.08
N MET A 20 -3.00 -5.29 0.92
CA MET A 20 -1.92 -5.90 0.12
C MET A 20 -1.52 -7.28 0.65
N MET A 21 -1.39 -7.43 1.96
CA MET A 21 -1.02 -8.69 2.59
C MET A 21 -2.08 -9.77 2.41
N HIS A 22 -3.36 -9.39 2.44
CA HIS A 22 -4.48 -10.33 2.27
C HIS A 22 -4.54 -10.92 0.86
N ASP A 23 -4.44 -10.07 -0.16
CA ASP A 23 -4.72 -10.45 -1.55
C ASP A 23 -3.46 -10.75 -2.38
N TRP A 24 -2.30 -10.20 -2.00
CA TRP A 24 -1.02 -10.35 -2.73
C TRP A 24 0.15 -10.80 -1.84
N CYS A 25 -0.06 -10.94 -0.53
CA CYS A 25 0.96 -11.39 0.44
C CYS A 25 2.25 -10.55 0.41
N ILE A 26 2.11 -9.25 0.18
CA ILE A 26 3.19 -8.25 0.26
C ILE A 26 2.73 -7.05 1.08
N ASP A 27 3.65 -6.26 1.59
CA ASP A 27 3.37 -4.95 2.18
C ASP A 27 4.20 -3.82 1.52
N ALA A 28 4.16 -2.62 2.10
CA ALA A 28 4.91 -1.47 1.61
C ALA A 28 6.44 -1.67 1.68
N GLU A 29 6.97 -2.44 2.63
CA GLU A 29 8.40 -2.75 2.73
C GLU A 29 8.79 -3.70 1.59
N ASP A 30 8.00 -4.75 1.37
CA ASP A 30 8.20 -5.69 0.25
C ASP A 30 8.10 -4.97 -1.12
N ALA A 31 7.20 -3.98 -1.22
CA ALA A 31 7.06 -3.12 -2.39
C ALA A 31 8.18 -2.07 -2.53
N GLY A 32 9.09 -1.98 -1.56
CA GLY A 32 10.24 -1.10 -1.57
C GLY A 32 9.91 0.38 -1.40
N TRP A 33 8.80 0.72 -0.75
CA TRP A 33 8.38 2.11 -0.56
C TRP A 33 9.18 2.81 0.53
N SER A 34 9.64 4.02 0.21
CA SER A 34 10.21 4.94 1.21
C SER A 34 9.12 5.79 1.87
N ASP A 35 9.44 6.45 2.99
CA ASP A 35 8.55 7.46 3.61
C ASP A 35 8.09 8.53 2.61
N ALA A 36 8.93 8.88 1.63
CA ALA A 36 8.59 9.86 0.60
C ALA A 36 7.57 9.33 -0.41
N ASP A 37 7.64 8.04 -0.74
CA ASP A 37 6.67 7.38 -1.61
C ASP A 37 5.33 7.26 -0.90
N ILE A 38 5.33 6.84 0.36
CA ILE A 38 4.14 6.76 1.21
C ILE A 38 3.44 8.12 1.30
N LEU A 39 4.19 9.19 1.60
CA LEU A 39 3.64 10.56 1.64
C LEU A 39 3.09 11.01 0.30
N ARG A 40 3.72 10.61 -0.81
CA ARG A 40 3.27 10.95 -2.16
C ARG A 40 1.96 10.24 -2.48
N TYR A 41 1.87 8.93 -2.20
CA TYR A 41 0.67 8.14 -2.45
C TYR A 41 -0.52 8.60 -1.61
N TRP A 42 -0.29 8.84 -0.32
CA TRP A 42 -1.33 9.35 0.59
C TRP A 42 -1.94 10.68 0.13
N ARG A 43 -1.17 11.52 -0.57
CA ARG A 43 -1.66 12.83 -1.08
C ARG A 43 -2.58 12.73 -2.29
N PHE A 44 -2.73 11.56 -2.91
CA PHE A 44 -3.71 11.37 -3.97
C PHE A 44 -5.15 11.27 -3.43
N ASP A 45 -5.32 11.19 -2.11
CA ASP A 45 -6.62 11.20 -1.41
C ASP A 45 -7.56 10.05 -1.83
N GLU A 46 -6.98 8.98 -2.38
CA GLU A 46 -7.67 7.72 -2.65
C GLU A 46 -7.87 6.95 -1.34
N THR A 47 -8.96 6.19 -1.28
CA THR A 47 -9.11 5.22 -0.19
C THR A 47 -8.00 4.15 -0.28
N PRO A 48 -7.60 3.53 0.84
CA PRO A 48 -6.61 2.46 0.82
C PRO A 48 -6.93 1.34 -0.18
N GLU A 49 -8.20 0.93 -0.28
CA GLU A 49 -8.66 -0.10 -1.20
C GLU A 49 -8.53 0.31 -2.68
N GLU A 50 -8.99 1.51 -3.03
CA GLU A 50 -8.87 2.06 -4.40
C GLU A 50 -7.40 2.17 -4.83
N PHE A 51 -6.56 2.67 -3.92
CA PHE A 51 -5.14 2.79 -4.17
C PHE A 51 -4.48 1.43 -4.40
N VAL A 52 -4.81 0.41 -3.59
CA VAL A 52 -4.24 -0.93 -3.75
C VAL A 52 -4.69 -1.58 -5.06
N GLU A 53 -5.95 -1.40 -5.46
CA GLU A 53 -6.44 -1.88 -6.76
C GLU A 53 -5.67 -1.24 -7.92
N TRP A 54 -5.51 0.09 -7.90
CA TRP A 54 -4.70 0.81 -8.88
C TRP A 54 -3.24 0.34 -8.88
N PHE A 55 -2.64 0.19 -7.70
CA PHE A 55 -1.25 -0.23 -7.55
C PHE A 55 -1.05 -1.64 -8.12
N ALA A 56 -1.95 -2.56 -7.79
CA ALA A 56 -1.91 -3.93 -8.27
C ALA A 56 -2.05 -4.01 -9.79
N GLU A 57 -2.95 -3.23 -10.39
CA GLU A 57 -3.09 -3.16 -11.85
C GLU A 57 -1.82 -2.57 -12.50
N LYS A 58 -1.33 -1.44 -11.97
CA LYS A 58 -0.19 -0.72 -12.53
C LYS A 58 1.10 -1.54 -12.54
N TYR A 59 1.32 -2.34 -11.50
CA TYR A 59 2.52 -3.16 -11.34
C TYR A 59 2.27 -4.65 -11.66
N GLU A 60 1.13 -4.97 -12.27
CA GLU A 60 0.74 -6.32 -12.70
C GLU A 60 0.91 -7.37 -11.59
N LEU A 61 0.51 -7.01 -10.35
CA LEU A 61 0.68 -7.90 -9.21
C LEU A 61 -0.18 -9.15 -9.36
N ILE A 62 0.45 -10.31 -9.15
CA ILE A 62 -0.21 -11.61 -9.20
C ILE A 62 -0.93 -11.81 -7.88
N ARG A 63 -2.27 -11.87 -7.91
CA ARG A 63 -3.08 -12.19 -6.73
C ARG A 63 -2.71 -13.58 -6.20
N PHE A 64 -2.65 -13.68 -4.88
CA PHE A 64 -2.52 -14.96 -4.20
C PHE A 64 -3.87 -15.69 -4.20
N GLU A 65 -4.08 -16.55 -5.19
CA GLU A 65 -5.23 -17.45 -5.19
C GLU A 65 -5.01 -18.51 -4.11
N ARG A 66 -5.75 -18.44 -2.99
CA ARG A 66 -5.85 -19.55 -2.04
C ARG A 66 -6.64 -20.67 -2.71
N TRP A 67 -5.96 -21.76 -3.04
CA TRP A 67 -6.62 -23.01 -3.42
C TRP A 67 -7.33 -23.54 -2.16
N GLY A 68 -8.66 -23.50 -2.17
CA GLY A 68 -9.53 -23.99 -1.09
C GLY A 68 -9.67 -25.51 -1.08
#